data_AF-A0AAU5RVX6-F1
#
_entry.id   AF-A0AAU5RVX6-F1
#
_cell.length_a   1.000
_cell.length_b   1.000
_cell.length_c   1.000
_cell.angle_alpha   90.00
_cell.angle_beta   90.00
_cell.angle_gamma   90.00
#
_symmetry.space_group_name_H-M   'P 1'
#
loop_
_entity.id
_entity.type
_entity.pdbx_description
1 polymer ?
#
loop_
_entity_poly.entity_id
_entity_poly.type
_entity_poly.pdbx_seq_one_letter_code
_entity_poly.pdbx_strand_id
1 'polypeptide(L)'
;MQMMTGDQEITGRFPVGYHPLHPNVSLNFQLNRFHGWANEELMLKEMRTAAPRIADYADWTREMLALSDTALSAGRHLPAAHYARATQFFLRPDDPRYAPARQRFLHNAETGNGVTAADRHQVPYGATRLTAYRFTPDRPRGTIVVFGGYDSYIAEWLPAALALRDAGLDTVIFDGPGQGTVLDAGTPMTPDWHLPVASADWFLGQGKRVMGAATPAEVFRAWRAYRTDDVSHLVTQDVLLLAGAADHYVPPHMLGDQILTLNAARSLSARVFTEAEHAHNHCQIGNQGLALQVILDWLDQVGGRTAHPAEG
;
A
#
# COMPACT_ATOMS: atom_id res chain seq x y z
N MET A 1 -7.78 27.90 3.05
CA MET A 1 -8.61 27.26 2.02
C MET A 1 -9.70 26.49 2.74
N GLN A 2 -10.95 26.55 2.28
CA GLN A 2 -12.06 25.85 2.94
C GLN A 2 -12.24 24.50 2.24
N MET A 3 -12.00 23.41 2.97
CA MET A 3 -12.16 22.04 2.46
C MET A 3 -13.62 21.80 2.07
N MET A 4 -13.84 21.08 0.97
CA MET A 4 -15.15 20.56 0.60
C MET A 4 -15.53 19.37 1.50
N THR A 5 -16.81 19.01 1.53
CA THR A 5 -17.31 17.91 2.36
C THR A 5 -16.63 16.58 2.03
N GLY A 6 -16.40 16.29 0.74
CA GLY A 6 -15.69 15.08 0.30
C GLY A 6 -14.24 15.02 0.81
N ASP A 7 -13.53 16.15 0.79
CA ASP A 7 -12.15 16.24 1.29
C ASP A 7 -12.08 15.86 2.79
N GLN A 8 -13.08 16.28 3.57
CA GLN A 8 -13.20 15.95 4.99
C GLN A 8 -13.57 14.48 5.21
N GLU A 9 -14.43 13.89 4.37
CA GLU A 9 -14.80 12.47 4.44
C GLU A 9 -13.66 11.52 4.03
N ILE A 10 -12.72 11.97 3.20
CA ILE A 10 -11.54 11.18 2.79
C ILE A 10 -10.42 11.34 3.81
N THR A 11 -10.08 12.58 4.21
CA THR A 11 -9.02 12.81 5.22
C THR A 11 -9.40 12.25 6.59
N GLY A 12 -10.68 12.32 6.99
CA GLY A 12 -11.16 11.77 8.27
C GLY A 12 -11.12 10.23 8.39
N ARG A 13 -10.89 9.49 7.30
CA ARG A 13 -10.74 8.02 7.33
C ARG A 13 -9.37 7.54 7.81
N PHE A 14 -8.39 8.44 7.92
CA PHE A 14 -7.02 8.10 8.28
C PHE A 14 -6.54 8.93 9.47
N PRO A 15 -5.72 8.37 10.37
CA PRO A 15 -5.18 9.13 11.47
C PRO A 15 -4.10 10.10 10.95
N VAL A 16 -4.04 11.29 11.55
CA VAL A 16 -3.01 12.28 11.26
C VAL A 16 -1.98 12.31 12.38
N GLY A 17 -0.73 12.02 12.02
CA GLY A 17 0.42 11.99 12.91
C GLY A 17 1.34 10.80 12.63
N TYR A 18 2.64 11.07 12.53
CA TYR A 18 3.67 10.05 12.67
C TYR A 18 4.23 10.11 14.09
N HIS A 19 4.30 8.96 14.77
CA HIS A 19 4.52 8.90 16.21
C HIS A 19 5.85 8.23 16.57
N PRO A 20 6.63 8.78 17.52
CA PRO A 20 7.75 8.08 18.13
C PRO A 20 7.22 7.05 19.13
N LEU A 21 7.03 5.83 18.64
CA LEU A 21 6.58 4.67 19.40
C LEU A 21 7.75 3.77 19.81
N HIS A 22 8.80 3.72 18.99
CA HIS A 22 9.93 2.80 19.18
C HIS A 22 11.26 3.43 18.70
N PRO A 23 12.41 3.22 19.37
CA PRO A 23 13.70 3.83 18.98
C PRO A 23 14.33 3.21 17.71
N ASN A 24 14.01 1.96 17.37
CA ASN A 24 14.38 1.37 16.07
C ASN A 24 13.43 1.92 14.96
N VAL A 25 14.00 2.62 13.98
CA VAL A 25 13.27 3.28 12.88
C VAL A 25 12.35 2.33 12.11
N SER A 26 12.83 1.13 11.76
CA SER A 26 12.04 0.16 10.99
C SER A 26 10.85 -0.37 11.79
N LEU A 27 11.03 -0.69 13.08
CA LEU A 27 9.93 -1.09 13.96
C LEU A 27 8.95 0.08 14.18
N ASN A 28 9.46 1.31 14.34
CA ASN A 28 8.63 2.51 14.48
C ASN A 28 7.76 2.76 13.24
N PHE A 29 8.34 2.64 12.05
CA PHE A 29 7.60 2.78 10.79
C PHE A 29 6.49 1.74 10.66
N GLN A 30 6.77 0.47 10.95
CA GLN A 30 5.75 -0.58 10.84
C GLN A 30 4.60 -0.39 11.86
N LEU A 31 4.89 0.06 13.10
CA LEU A 31 3.82 0.42 14.05
C LEU A 31 2.93 1.54 13.49
N ASN A 32 3.52 2.62 12.96
CA ASN A 32 2.77 3.74 12.38
C ASN A 32 1.98 3.33 11.13
N ARG A 33 2.53 2.44 10.28
CA ARG A 33 1.84 1.88 9.11
C ARG A 33 0.59 1.12 9.52
N PHE A 34 0.71 0.18 10.47
CA PHE A 34 -0.41 -0.67 10.87
C PHE A 34 -1.47 0.07 11.69
N HIS A 35 -1.09 1.12 12.43
CA HIS A 35 -2.05 2.09 12.99
C HIS A 35 -2.75 2.90 11.89
N GLY A 36 -2.00 3.37 10.88
CA GLY A 36 -2.48 4.21 9.78
C GLY A 36 -3.63 3.61 8.96
N TRP A 37 -3.69 2.28 8.86
CA TRP A 37 -4.78 1.56 8.16
C TRP A 37 -5.94 1.14 9.07
N ALA A 38 -5.83 1.30 10.40
CA ALA A 38 -6.87 0.97 11.36
C ALA A 38 -7.66 2.19 11.87
N ASN A 39 -7.03 3.38 11.90
CA ASN A 39 -7.60 4.66 12.37
C ASN A 39 -8.34 4.56 13.72
N GLU A 40 -7.66 4.05 14.76
CA GLU A 40 -8.29 3.68 16.02
C GLU A 40 -7.43 4.11 17.23
N GLU A 41 -7.92 5.04 18.05
CA GLU A 41 -7.14 5.66 19.13
C GLU A 41 -6.66 4.68 20.21
N LEU A 42 -7.45 3.66 20.55
CA LEU A 42 -7.05 2.65 21.54
C LEU A 42 -5.89 1.83 21.00
N MET A 43 -5.86 1.51 19.71
CA MET A 43 -4.71 0.87 19.05
C MET A 43 -3.42 1.68 19.25
N LEU A 44 -3.45 3.01 19.15
CA LEU A 44 -2.29 3.86 19.42
C LEU A 44 -1.86 3.82 20.91
N LYS A 45 -2.82 3.83 21.83
CA LYS A 45 -2.57 3.76 23.29
C LYS A 45 -2.00 2.39 23.69
N GLU A 46 -2.49 1.32 23.08
CA GLU A 46 -1.97 -0.05 23.19
C GLU A 46 -0.54 -0.16 22.64
N MET A 47 -0.26 0.35 21.43
CA MET A 47 1.09 0.35 20.86
C MET A 47 2.09 1.10 21.75
N ARG A 48 1.73 2.28 22.28
CA ARG A 48 2.56 3.03 23.24
C ARG A 48 2.85 2.24 24.52
N THR A 49 1.90 1.39 24.94
CA THR A 49 2.03 0.53 26.13
C THR A 49 2.85 -0.72 25.84
N ALA A 50 2.87 -1.22 24.59
CA ALA A 50 3.55 -2.45 24.19
C ALA A 50 4.99 -2.23 23.69
N ALA A 51 5.26 -1.17 22.94
CA ALA A 51 6.56 -0.94 22.31
C ALA A 51 7.77 -0.95 23.28
N PRO A 52 7.69 -0.46 24.54
CA PRO A 52 8.79 -0.60 25.51
C PRO A 52 9.13 -2.03 25.93
N ARG A 53 8.30 -3.04 25.60
CA ARG A 53 8.55 -4.48 25.82
C ARG A 53 9.10 -5.19 24.57
N ILE A 54 9.46 -4.46 23.52
CA ILE A 54 9.95 -5.02 22.27
C ILE A 54 11.44 -4.73 22.13
N ALA A 55 12.30 -5.71 22.44
CA ALA A 55 13.72 -5.65 22.13
C ALA A 55 14.04 -6.29 20.77
N ASP A 56 13.30 -7.33 20.38
CA ASP A 56 13.53 -8.09 19.15
C ASP A 56 12.23 -8.54 18.43
N TYR A 57 12.39 -9.33 17.35
CA TYR A 57 11.26 -9.85 16.58
C TYR A 57 10.44 -10.92 17.34
N ALA A 58 11.00 -11.64 18.31
CA ALA A 58 10.27 -12.60 19.12
C ALA A 58 9.37 -11.90 20.14
N ASP A 59 9.86 -10.81 20.76
CA ASP A 59 9.03 -9.90 21.55
C ASP A 59 7.91 -9.30 20.68
N TRP A 60 8.25 -8.74 19.52
CA TRP A 60 7.26 -8.17 18.59
C TRP A 60 6.16 -9.17 18.25
N THR A 61 6.52 -10.40 17.87
CA THR A 61 5.56 -11.47 17.59
C THR A 61 4.67 -11.79 18.79
N ARG A 62 5.20 -11.80 20.02
CA ARG A 62 4.42 -12.02 21.25
C ARG A 62 3.43 -10.89 21.51
N GLU A 63 3.91 -9.65 21.56
CA GLU A 63 3.09 -8.49 21.90
C GLU A 63 1.98 -8.25 20.85
N MET A 64 2.32 -8.37 19.56
CA MET A 64 1.34 -8.17 18.48
C MET A 64 0.29 -9.27 18.41
N LEU A 65 0.63 -10.54 18.73
CA LEU A 65 -0.39 -11.60 18.84
C LEU A 65 -1.34 -11.34 20.01
N ALA A 66 -0.81 -11.01 21.19
CA ALA A 66 -1.64 -10.73 22.37
C ALA A 66 -2.60 -9.54 22.15
N LEU A 67 -2.13 -8.49 21.47
CA LEU A 67 -2.98 -7.36 21.08
C LEU A 67 -4.01 -7.75 20.01
N SER A 68 -3.65 -8.61 19.05
CA SER A 68 -4.59 -9.16 18.06
C SER A 68 -5.70 -10.00 18.70
N ASP A 69 -5.35 -10.88 19.65
CA ASP A 69 -6.32 -11.68 20.42
C ASP A 69 -7.25 -10.78 21.24
N THR A 70 -6.68 -9.80 21.94
CA THR A 70 -7.43 -8.84 22.77
C THR A 70 -8.42 -8.03 21.93
N ALA A 71 -7.96 -7.45 20.81
CA ALA A 71 -8.80 -6.71 19.89
C ALA A 71 -9.92 -7.57 19.29
N LEU A 72 -9.63 -8.81 18.90
CA LEU A 72 -10.61 -9.74 18.35
C LEU A 72 -11.68 -10.12 19.38
N SER A 73 -11.29 -10.38 20.62
CA SER A 73 -12.22 -10.68 21.72
C SER A 73 -13.18 -9.53 22.06
N ALA A 74 -12.77 -8.30 21.74
CA ALA A 74 -13.56 -7.08 21.89
C ALA A 74 -14.31 -6.66 20.60
N GLY A 75 -14.32 -7.50 19.55
CA GLY A 75 -14.96 -7.19 18.26
C GLY A 75 -14.28 -6.10 17.42
N ARG A 76 -13.10 -5.62 17.81
CA ARG A 76 -12.33 -4.61 17.06
C ARG A 76 -11.61 -5.25 15.87
N HIS A 77 -12.36 -5.57 14.82
CA HIS A 77 -11.84 -6.24 13.62
C HIS A 77 -10.63 -5.53 12.97
N LEU A 78 -10.68 -4.21 12.75
CA LEU A 78 -9.57 -3.49 12.09
C LEU A 78 -8.26 -3.51 12.91
N PRO A 79 -8.24 -3.19 14.22
CA PRO A 79 -7.06 -3.42 15.06
C PRO A 79 -6.63 -4.90 15.10
N ALA A 80 -7.56 -5.85 15.26
CA ALA A 80 -7.24 -7.27 15.30
C ALA A 80 -6.54 -7.76 14.02
N ALA A 81 -6.98 -7.26 12.86
CA ALA A 81 -6.38 -7.51 11.56
C ALA A 81 -4.96 -6.95 11.49
N HIS A 82 -4.78 -5.67 11.83
CA HIS A 82 -3.51 -4.98 11.65
C HIS A 82 -2.45 -5.42 12.68
N TYR A 83 -2.83 -5.85 13.88
CA TYR A 83 -1.94 -6.57 14.80
C TYR A 83 -1.55 -7.98 14.29
N ALA A 84 -2.47 -8.69 13.65
CA ALA A 84 -2.15 -9.98 13.01
C ALA A 84 -1.18 -9.80 11.81
N ARG A 85 -1.37 -8.74 11.03
CA ARG A 85 -0.46 -8.33 9.95
C ARG A 85 0.90 -7.92 10.48
N ALA A 86 0.93 -7.11 11.54
CA ALA A 86 2.16 -6.72 12.23
C ALA A 86 2.95 -7.96 12.67
N THR A 87 2.26 -8.94 13.28
CA THR A 87 2.86 -10.24 13.62
C THR A 87 3.45 -10.92 12.38
N GLN A 88 2.63 -11.13 11.34
CA GLN A 88 3.00 -11.87 10.15
C GLN A 88 4.14 -11.23 9.36
N PHE A 89 4.30 -9.90 9.42
CA PHE A 89 5.33 -9.15 8.69
C PHE A 89 6.77 -9.62 8.98
N PHE A 90 7.09 -9.92 10.25
CA PHE A 90 8.44 -10.38 10.65
C PHE A 90 8.54 -11.90 10.83
N LEU A 91 7.45 -12.64 10.66
CA LEU A 91 7.49 -14.11 10.67
C LEU A 91 8.04 -14.65 9.36
N ARG A 92 8.80 -15.73 9.46
CA ARG A 92 9.21 -16.51 8.28
C ARG A 92 8.01 -17.28 7.71
N PRO A 93 7.92 -17.52 6.38
CA PRO A 93 6.85 -18.32 5.80
C PRO A 93 6.78 -19.80 6.23
N ASP A 94 7.82 -20.32 6.89
CA ASP A 94 7.89 -21.66 7.48
C ASP A 94 7.60 -21.67 9.00
N ASP A 95 7.33 -20.52 9.61
CA ASP A 95 6.87 -20.45 11.00
C ASP A 95 5.39 -20.89 11.10
N PRO A 96 5.01 -21.79 12.02
CA PRO A 96 3.64 -22.27 12.14
C PRO A 96 2.61 -21.17 12.48
N ARG A 97 3.05 -20.00 12.96
CA ARG A 97 2.20 -18.84 13.26
C ARG A 97 1.93 -17.96 12.03
N TYR A 98 2.73 -18.07 10.96
CA TYR A 98 2.64 -17.21 9.77
C TYR A 98 1.28 -17.35 9.07
N ALA A 99 0.85 -18.58 8.78
CA ALA A 99 -0.41 -18.82 8.07
C ALA A 99 -1.66 -18.46 8.91
N PRO A 100 -1.77 -18.80 10.21
CA PRO A 100 -2.85 -18.32 11.08
C PRO A 100 -2.90 -16.79 11.20
N ALA A 101 -1.75 -16.13 11.38
CA ALA A 101 -1.69 -14.66 11.46
C ALA A 101 -2.13 -14.00 10.15
N ARG A 102 -1.69 -14.53 8.99
CA ARG A 102 -2.17 -14.10 7.67
C ARG A 102 -3.69 -14.27 7.52
N GLN A 103 -4.22 -15.45 7.85
CA GLN A 103 -5.65 -15.74 7.74
C GLN A 103 -6.47 -14.80 8.62
N ARG A 104 -6.03 -14.56 9.86
CA ARG A 104 -6.68 -13.59 10.75
C ARG A 104 -6.63 -12.18 10.19
N PHE A 105 -5.49 -11.73 9.66
CA PHE A 105 -5.38 -10.43 9.00
C PHE A 105 -6.39 -10.29 7.86
N LEU A 106 -6.35 -11.18 6.86
CA LEU A 106 -7.21 -11.09 5.68
C LEU A 106 -8.69 -11.05 6.06
N HIS A 107 -9.14 -12.02 6.87
CA HIS A 107 -10.54 -12.11 7.29
C HIS A 107 -11.00 -10.85 8.03
N ASN A 108 -10.20 -10.33 8.98
CA ASN A 108 -10.63 -9.19 9.80
C ASN A 108 -10.44 -7.83 9.08
N ALA A 109 -9.51 -7.72 8.13
CA ALA A 109 -9.38 -6.55 7.26
C ALA A 109 -10.59 -6.45 6.32
N GLU A 110 -11.01 -7.58 5.74
CA GLU A 110 -12.22 -7.66 4.91
C GLU A 110 -13.49 -7.39 5.72
N THR A 111 -13.69 -8.08 6.85
CA THR A 111 -14.85 -7.87 7.73
C THR A 111 -14.91 -6.44 8.27
N GLY A 112 -13.78 -5.89 8.71
CA GLY A 112 -13.70 -4.51 9.23
C GLY A 112 -13.92 -3.42 8.17
N ASN A 113 -13.78 -3.73 6.88
CA ASN A 113 -14.09 -2.85 5.76
C ASN A 113 -15.42 -3.22 5.05
N GLY A 114 -16.19 -4.18 5.58
CA GLY A 114 -17.47 -4.61 5.00
C GLY A 114 -17.38 -5.36 3.67
N VAL A 115 -16.22 -5.93 3.33
CA VAL A 115 -15.96 -6.56 2.02
C VAL A 115 -16.73 -7.87 1.86
N THR A 116 -17.64 -7.90 0.89
CA THR A 116 -18.54 -9.02 0.61
C THR A 116 -17.87 -10.08 -0.28
N ALA A 117 -18.65 -11.02 -0.82
CA ALA A 117 -18.19 -11.93 -1.86
C ALA A 117 -18.26 -11.31 -3.28
N ALA A 118 -19.06 -10.25 -3.49
CA ALA A 118 -19.24 -9.62 -4.79
C ALA A 118 -18.06 -8.71 -5.17
N ASP A 119 -17.45 -8.05 -4.17
CA ASP A 119 -16.29 -7.18 -4.36
C ASP A 119 -15.01 -7.97 -4.69
N ARG A 120 -14.99 -9.29 -4.45
CA ARG A 120 -13.81 -10.15 -4.58
C ARG A 120 -13.67 -10.71 -5.99
N HIS A 121 -12.48 -10.60 -6.55
CA HIS A 121 -12.16 -11.11 -7.87
C HIS A 121 -10.89 -11.97 -7.84
N GLN A 122 -10.86 -12.94 -8.74
CA GLN A 122 -9.75 -13.88 -8.94
C GLN A 122 -9.35 -13.84 -10.42
N VAL A 123 -8.53 -12.88 -10.81
CA VAL A 123 -8.18 -12.60 -12.21
C VAL A 123 -7.21 -13.70 -12.72
N PRO A 124 -7.49 -14.40 -13.83
CA PRO A 124 -6.55 -15.39 -14.35
C PRO A 124 -5.26 -14.75 -14.86
N TYR A 125 -4.12 -15.37 -14.57
CA TYR A 125 -2.89 -15.16 -15.34
C TYR A 125 -2.10 -16.45 -15.45
N GLY A 126 -1.64 -16.79 -16.66
CA GLY A 126 -0.71 -17.90 -16.87
C GLY A 126 -1.18 -19.19 -16.20
N ALA A 127 -0.46 -19.61 -15.14
CA ALA A 127 -0.80 -20.78 -14.31
C ALA A 127 -1.33 -20.42 -12.90
N THR A 128 -1.54 -19.13 -12.59
CA THR A 128 -1.97 -18.62 -11.29
C THR A 128 -3.26 -17.77 -11.39
N ARG A 129 -3.67 -17.15 -10.27
CA ARG A 129 -4.75 -16.15 -10.24
C ARG A 129 -4.36 -15.00 -9.31
N LEU A 130 -4.69 -13.78 -9.70
CA LEU A 130 -4.54 -12.61 -8.84
C LEU A 130 -5.74 -12.40 -7.96
N THR A 131 -5.48 -12.07 -6.69
CA THR A 131 -6.49 -11.55 -5.78
C THR A 131 -6.68 -10.07 -6.05
N ALA A 132 -7.88 -9.71 -6.49
CA ALA A 132 -8.29 -8.33 -6.69
C ALA A 132 -9.58 -8.04 -5.93
N TYR A 133 -9.79 -6.78 -5.59
CA TYR A 133 -11.06 -6.25 -5.09
C TYR A 133 -11.51 -5.11 -5.99
N ARG A 134 -12.81 -4.98 -6.23
CA ARG A 134 -13.40 -3.87 -6.98
C ARG A 134 -14.55 -3.24 -6.20
N PHE A 135 -14.52 -1.92 -6.11
CA PHE A 135 -15.56 -1.11 -5.47
C PHE A 135 -16.06 -0.08 -6.46
N THR A 136 -17.23 -0.34 -7.05
CA THR A 136 -17.86 0.52 -8.07
C THR A 136 -18.97 1.37 -7.43
N PRO A 137 -18.93 2.71 -7.52
CA PRO A 137 -20.02 3.57 -7.05
C PRO A 137 -21.18 3.63 -8.06
N ASP A 138 -22.37 4.07 -7.64
CA ASP A 138 -23.59 4.17 -8.47
C ASP A 138 -23.42 4.95 -9.78
N ARG A 139 -22.49 5.91 -9.81
CA ARG A 139 -22.18 6.75 -10.98
C ARG A 139 -20.66 6.98 -11.07
N PRO A 140 -19.89 6.05 -11.66
CA PRO A 140 -18.45 6.20 -11.77
C PRO A 140 -18.08 7.39 -12.66
N ARG A 141 -17.20 8.27 -12.16
CA ARG A 141 -16.64 9.41 -12.92
C ARG A 141 -15.32 9.08 -13.63
N GLY A 142 -14.81 7.87 -13.40
CA GLY A 142 -13.58 7.30 -13.94
C GLY A 142 -13.27 5.97 -13.24
N THR A 143 -12.31 5.21 -13.76
CA THR A 143 -11.79 3.99 -13.12
C THR A 143 -10.36 4.25 -12.65
N ILE A 144 -10.03 3.84 -11.42
CA ILE A 144 -8.67 3.86 -10.90
C ILE A 144 -8.21 2.43 -10.60
N VAL A 145 -6.98 2.10 -11.00
CA VAL A 145 -6.36 0.80 -10.76
C VAL A 145 -5.15 1.02 -9.85
N VAL A 146 -5.11 0.31 -8.72
CA VAL A 146 -4.04 0.38 -7.74
C VAL A 146 -3.45 -1.02 -7.51
N PHE A 147 -2.13 -1.10 -7.38
CA PHE A 147 -1.43 -2.29 -6.93
C PHE A 147 -0.58 -1.98 -5.70
N GLY A 148 -0.11 -3.02 -5.02
CA GLY A 148 0.64 -2.88 -3.79
C GLY A 148 2.03 -2.25 -3.97
N GLY A 149 2.70 -2.01 -2.85
CA GLY A 149 4.16 -1.87 -2.83
C GLY A 149 4.84 -3.24 -2.85
N TYR A 150 6.13 -3.26 -2.55
CA TYR A 150 6.90 -4.50 -2.44
C TYR A 150 6.35 -5.42 -1.32
N ASP A 151 6.19 -4.88 -0.11
CA ASP A 151 6.01 -5.70 1.11
C ASP A 151 4.54 -5.90 1.52
N SER A 152 3.59 -5.36 0.77
CA SER A 152 2.17 -5.24 1.12
C SER A 152 1.33 -6.47 0.77
N TYR A 153 0.23 -6.65 1.51
CA TYR A 153 -0.99 -7.26 0.98
C TYR A 153 -1.92 -6.15 0.51
N ILE A 154 -2.60 -6.29 -0.63
CA ILE A 154 -3.56 -5.30 -1.11
C ILE A 154 -4.75 -5.12 -0.16
N ALA A 155 -5.02 -6.11 0.70
CA ALA A 155 -6.00 -6.00 1.78
C ALA A 155 -5.67 -4.89 2.80
N GLU A 156 -4.42 -4.40 2.88
CA GLU A 156 -4.07 -3.19 3.65
C GLU A 156 -4.68 -1.93 3.04
N TRP A 157 -4.87 -1.89 1.70
CA TRP A 157 -5.38 -0.75 0.96
C TRP A 157 -6.90 -0.60 0.97
N LEU A 158 -7.65 -1.53 1.59
CA LEU A 158 -9.12 -1.51 1.61
C LEU A 158 -9.74 -0.17 2.07
N PRO A 159 -9.24 0.52 3.14
CA PRO A 159 -9.79 1.81 3.55
C PRO A 159 -9.61 2.90 2.48
N ALA A 160 -8.48 2.89 1.76
CA ALA A 160 -8.20 3.82 0.68
C ALA A 160 -8.99 3.49 -0.59
N ALA A 161 -9.18 2.21 -0.89
CA ALA A 161 -10.01 1.76 -2.01
C ALA A 161 -11.47 2.20 -1.84
N LEU A 162 -12.00 2.11 -0.61
CA LEU A 162 -13.32 2.62 -0.26
C LEU A 162 -13.38 4.15 -0.31
N ALA A 163 -12.34 4.86 0.13
CA ALA A 163 -12.28 6.32 0.02
C ALA A 163 -12.27 6.81 -1.44
N LEU A 164 -11.54 6.12 -2.33
CA LEU A 164 -11.52 6.40 -3.77
C LEU A 164 -12.88 6.08 -4.43
N ARG A 165 -13.56 5.01 -4.01
CA ARG A 165 -14.93 4.70 -4.43
C ARG A 165 -15.91 5.80 -4.02
N ASP A 166 -15.80 6.30 -2.80
CA ASP A 166 -16.68 7.38 -2.31
C ASP A 166 -16.33 8.74 -2.93
N ALA A 167 -15.09 8.92 -3.39
CA ALA A 167 -14.70 10.00 -4.31
C ALA A 167 -15.24 9.83 -5.75
N GLY A 168 -16.08 8.82 -6.01
CA GLY A 168 -16.75 8.57 -7.29
C GLY A 168 -15.95 7.76 -8.31
N LEU A 169 -14.81 7.16 -7.94
CA LEU A 169 -14.00 6.34 -8.83
C LEU A 169 -14.36 4.86 -8.73
N ASP A 170 -14.62 4.21 -9.87
CA ASP A 170 -14.65 2.75 -9.94
C ASP A 170 -13.25 2.21 -9.61
N THR A 171 -13.10 1.65 -8.41
CA THR A 171 -11.78 1.42 -7.82
C THR A 171 -11.45 -0.06 -7.83
N VAL A 172 -10.45 -0.43 -8.64
CA VAL A 172 -9.86 -1.76 -8.67
C VAL A 172 -8.54 -1.74 -7.90
N ILE A 173 -8.40 -2.60 -6.90
CA ILE A 173 -7.13 -2.84 -6.22
C ILE A 173 -6.73 -4.30 -6.42
N PHE A 174 -5.45 -4.60 -6.68
CA PHE A 174 -5.00 -5.99 -6.79
C PHE A 174 -3.67 -6.29 -6.08
N ASP A 175 -3.59 -7.47 -5.47
CA ASP A 175 -2.32 -8.14 -5.21
C ASP A 175 -1.80 -8.51 -6.59
N GLY A 176 -0.89 -7.71 -7.12
CA GLY A 176 0.07 -8.24 -8.07
C GLY A 176 0.83 -9.37 -7.36
N PRO A 177 1.37 -10.35 -8.09
CA PRO A 177 2.15 -11.37 -7.42
C PRO A 177 3.37 -10.75 -6.73
N GLY A 178 3.85 -11.38 -5.66
CA GLY A 178 4.89 -10.82 -4.80
C GLY A 178 4.32 -9.87 -3.74
N GLN A 179 3.04 -9.56 -3.91
CA GLN A 179 2.18 -8.87 -2.99
C GLN A 179 1.20 -9.92 -2.46
N GLY A 180 0.92 -9.80 -1.17
CA GLY A 180 -0.01 -10.62 -0.39
C GLY A 180 -0.22 -12.08 -0.80
N THR A 181 -1.46 -12.40 -1.15
CA THR A 181 -1.95 -13.79 -1.27
C THR A 181 -1.38 -14.55 -2.47
N VAL A 182 -0.96 -13.82 -3.51
CA VAL A 182 -0.42 -14.42 -4.73
C VAL A 182 1.07 -14.74 -4.56
N LEU A 183 1.76 -14.00 -3.69
CA LEU A 183 3.01 -14.48 -3.07
C LEU A 183 2.79 -15.78 -2.29
N ASP A 184 1.75 -15.87 -1.47
CA ASP A 184 1.50 -17.08 -0.67
C ASP A 184 1.22 -18.31 -1.55
N ALA A 185 0.55 -18.13 -2.69
CA ALA A 185 0.36 -19.15 -3.73
C ALA A 185 1.66 -19.59 -4.45
N GLY A 186 2.73 -18.79 -4.36
CA GLY A 186 4.08 -19.21 -4.77
C GLY A 186 4.40 -19.14 -6.27
N THR A 187 3.68 -18.30 -7.04
CA THR A 187 3.85 -18.11 -8.49
C THR A 187 5.33 -17.98 -8.95
N PRO A 188 5.76 -18.52 -10.13
CA PRO A 188 7.11 -18.35 -10.74
C PRO A 188 7.40 -16.88 -11.49
N MET A 189 8.98 -15.19 -11.21
CA MET A 189 9.33 -13.70 -11.33
C MET A 189 9.44 -13.01 -12.70
N THR A 190 9.00 -11.74 -12.77
CA THR A 190 9.43 -10.84 -13.84
C THR A 190 9.79 -9.36 -13.48
N PRO A 191 10.89 -8.79 -14.04
CA PRO A 191 11.07 -7.33 -14.16
C PRO A 191 10.08 -6.67 -15.11
N ASP A 192 9.33 -7.45 -15.89
CA ASP A 192 8.27 -6.99 -16.77
C ASP A 192 7.01 -6.54 -16.00
N TRP A 193 7.14 -5.67 -14.97
CA TRP A 193 5.99 -5.12 -14.21
C TRP A 193 5.07 -4.18 -15.02
N HIS A 194 5.26 -4.11 -16.34
CA HIS A 194 4.25 -3.65 -17.29
C HIS A 194 3.20 -4.74 -17.61
N LEU A 195 3.59 -6.03 -17.62
CA LEU A 195 2.67 -7.16 -17.79
C LEU A 195 1.56 -7.22 -16.73
N PRO A 196 1.75 -7.01 -15.42
CA PRO A 196 0.66 -7.00 -14.44
C PRO A 196 -0.32 -5.84 -14.62
N VAL A 197 0.12 -4.71 -15.18
CA VAL A 197 -0.74 -3.54 -15.43
C VAL A 197 -1.48 -3.66 -16.78
N ALA A 198 -0.90 -4.34 -17.77
CA ALA A 198 -1.58 -4.70 -19.02
C ALA A 198 -2.46 -5.97 -18.89
N SER A 199 -2.02 -6.94 -18.07
CA SER A 199 -2.62 -8.25 -17.79
C SER A 199 -1.83 -9.04 -16.71
N ALA A 200 -1.95 -8.67 -15.45
CA ALA A 200 -1.94 -9.57 -14.28
C ALA A 200 -0.74 -10.49 -13.82
N ASP A 201 0.57 -10.26 -14.02
CA ASP A 201 1.70 -10.96 -13.29
C ASP A 201 3.10 -10.33 -13.61
N TRP A 202 4.24 -10.46 -12.89
CA TRP A 202 4.67 -11.43 -11.86
C TRP A 202 5.72 -10.85 -10.84
N PHE A 203 5.55 -11.11 -9.52
CA PHE A 203 6.43 -10.93 -8.32
C PHE A 203 6.96 -9.51 -8.03
N LEU A 204 7.79 -9.25 -7.00
CA LEU A 204 8.03 -7.85 -6.50
C LEU A 204 8.60 -7.61 -5.08
N GLY A 205 9.59 -8.37 -4.57
CA GLY A 205 10.63 -7.77 -3.69
C GLY A 205 11.10 -8.48 -2.42
N GLN A 206 10.43 -9.52 -1.88
CA GLN A 206 10.89 -10.35 -0.73
C GLN A 206 12.06 -11.28 -1.12
N GLY A 207 12.94 -10.77 -1.97
CA GLY A 207 14.24 -11.25 -2.39
C GLY A 207 14.30 -12.54 -3.20
N LYS A 208 13.80 -13.64 -2.64
CA LYS A 208 14.27 -15.00 -2.97
C LYS A 208 13.17 -15.90 -3.50
N ARG A 209 12.30 -16.33 -2.58
CA ARG A 209 10.88 -16.56 -2.87
C ARG A 209 10.39 -15.44 -3.79
N VAL A 210 10.77 -14.21 -3.45
CA VAL A 210 10.49 -12.94 -4.17
C VAL A 210 10.81 -12.91 -5.67
N MET A 211 11.67 -13.81 -6.16
CA MET A 211 12.44 -13.55 -7.39
C MET A 211 12.88 -14.82 -8.13
N GLY A 212 12.47 -16.00 -7.65
CA GLY A 212 13.08 -17.29 -8.01
C GLY A 212 14.53 -17.48 -7.50
N ALA A 213 15.14 -16.45 -6.91
CA ALA A 213 16.52 -16.44 -6.42
C ALA A 213 16.69 -17.30 -5.16
N ALA A 214 17.77 -18.09 -5.07
CA ALA A 214 18.07 -18.91 -3.88
C ALA A 214 18.93 -18.15 -2.86
N THR A 215 19.85 -17.32 -3.32
CA THR A 215 20.91 -16.67 -2.53
C THR A 215 20.74 -15.14 -2.45
N PRO A 216 21.32 -14.45 -1.45
CA PRO A 216 21.30 -12.98 -1.41
C PRO A 216 21.91 -12.35 -2.66
N ALA A 217 22.99 -12.95 -3.18
CA ALA A 217 23.70 -12.48 -4.36
C ALA A 217 22.91 -12.66 -5.68
N GLU A 218 21.86 -13.50 -5.68
CA GLU A 218 20.91 -13.58 -6.80
C GLU A 218 19.86 -12.49 -6.71
N VAL A 219 19.40 -12.14 -5.51
CA VAL A 219 18.54 -10.95 -5.30
C VAL A 219 19.25 -9.69 -5.80
N PHE A 220 20.48 -9.43 -5.34
CA PHE A 220 21.27 -8.26 -5.76
C PHE A 220 21.64 -8.26 -7.24
N ARG A 221 21.62 -9.40 -7.93
CA ARG A 221 21.80 -9.49 -9.38
C ARG A 221 20.50 -9.24 -10.12
N ALA A 222 19.41 -9.90 -9.72
CA ALA A 222 18.11 -9.74 -10.32
C ALA A 222 17.58 -8.30 -10.15
N TRP A 223 17.76 -7.65 -8.99
CA TRP A 223 17.41 -6.23 -8.79
C TRP A 223 18.01 -5.28 -9.84
N ARG A 224 19.13 -5.62 -10.49
CA ARG A 224 19.73 -4.80 -11.56
C ARG A 224 18.94 -4.82 -12.88
N ALA A 225 17.96 -5.73 -13.02
CA ALA A 225 17.01 -5.74 -14.13
C ALA A 225 15.75 -4.89 -13.86
N TYR A 226 15.59 -4.34 -12.66
CA TYR A 226 14.42 -3.55 -12.25
C TYR A 226 14.76 -2.08 -12.36
N ARG A 227 14.97 -1.65 -13.61
CA ARG A 227 15.29 -0.27 -13.93
C ARG A 227 14.11 0.37 -14.63
N THR A 228 13.69 1.53 -14.15
CA THR A 228 12.64 2.31 -14.82
C THR A 228 13.19 3.11 -16.00
N ASP A 229 14.48 3.41 -16.07
CA ASP A 229 15.06 4.26 -17.13
C ASP A 229 15.02 3.59 -18.51
N ASP A 230 15.30 2.29 -18.59
CA ASP A 230 15.16 1.47 -19.80
C ASP A 230 13.76 1.54 -20.44
N VAL A 231 12.70 1.85 -19.66
CA VAL A 231 11.29 1.90 -20.11
C VAL A 231 10.59 3.26 -19.92
N SER A 232 11.21 4.23 -19.23
CA SER A 232 10.56 5.52 -18.90
C SER A 232 10.15 6.33 -20.14
N HIS A 233 10.86 6.13 -21.25
CA HIS A 233 10.57 6.75 -22.55
C HIS A 233 9.26 6.24 -23.20
N LEU A 234 8.65 5.16 -22.68
CA LEU A 234 7.35 4.65 -23.13
C LEU A 234 6.17 5.30 -22.40
N VAL A 235 6.43 5.99 -21.28
CA VAL A 235 5.40 6.67 -20.49
C VAL A 235 5.05 7.99 -21.16
N THR A 236 3.88 8.04 -21.79
CA THR A 236 3.39 9.17 -22.61
C THR A 236 2.14 9.82 -22.03
N GLN A 237 1.70 9.36 -20.87
CA GLN A 237 0.56 9.85 -20.10
C GLN A 237 0.93 11.10 -19.27
N ASP A 238 -0.05 11.68 -18.58
CA ASP A 238 0.26 12.59 -17.47
C ASP A 238 0.70 11.77 -16.25
N VAL A 239 1.71 12.24 -15.51
CA VAL A 239 2.31 11.52 -14.38
C VAL A 239 2.34 12.39 -13.12
N LEU A 240 2.00 11.78 -11.98
CA LEU A 240 2.19 12.35 -10.64
C LEU A 240 3.21 11.52 -9.88
N LEU A 241 4.28 12.17 -9.40
CA LEU A 241 5.26 11.58 -8.50
C LEU A 241 5.06 12.11 -7.08
N LEU A 242 4.97 11.21 -6.11
CA LEU A 242 4.81 11.51 -4.69
C LEU A 242 6.05 11.02 -3.91
N ALA A 243 6.57 11.83 -2.99
CA ALA A 243 7.71 11.45 -2.15
C ALA A 243 7.64 12.06 -0.75
N GLY A 244 8.11 11.32 0.26
CA GLY A 244 8.32 11.84 1.61
C GLY A 244 9.69 12.55 1.73
N ALA A 245 9.74 13.74 2.33
CA ALA A 245 10.98 14.49 2.55
C ALA A 245 12.00 13.79 3.46
N ALA A 246 11.54 12.81 4.26
CA ALA A 246 12.36 11.96 5.11
C ALA A 246 12.00 10.48 4.92
N ASP A 247 11.76 10.07 3.67
CA ASP A 247 11.69 8.67 3.28
C ASP A 247 13.04 7.98 3.58
N HIS A 248 13.00 6.92 4.37
CA HIS A 248 14.17 6.16 4.83
C HIS A 248 14.40 4.87 4.04
N TYR A 249 13.54 4.56 3.06
CA TYR A 249 13.72 3.46 2.10
C TYR A 249 14.09 3.99 0.71
N VAL A 250 13.53 5.12 0.28
CA VAL A 250 13.77 5.74 -1.04
C VAL A 250 14.54 7.05 -0.86
N PRO A 251 15.84 7.10 -1.18
CA PRO A 251 16.64 8.33 -1.10
C PRO A 251 16.04 9.49 -1.92
N PRO A 252 15.93 10.71 -1.37
CA PRO A 252 15.26 11.84 -2.05
C PRO A 252 15.80 12.23 -3.43
N HIS A 253 17.05 11.86 -3.77
CA HIS A 253 17.60 12.11 -5.12
C HIS A 253 16.90 11.29 -6.21
N MET A 254 16.37 10.11 -5.89
CA MET A 254 15.68 9.24 -6.84
C MET A 254 14.41 9.87 -7.43
N LEU A 255 13.79 10.83 -6.72
CA LEU A 255 12.72 11.65 -7.30
C LEU A 255 13.24 12.50 -8.47
N GLY A 256 14.42 13.11 -8.32
CA GLY A 256 15.08 13.88 -9.38
C GLY A 256 15.48 13.00 -10.56
N ASP A 257 16.05 11.83 -10.29
CA ASP A 257 16.42 10.87 -11.34
C ASP A 257 15.18 10.40 -12.13
N GLN A 258 14.11 10.02 -11.44
CA GLN A 258 12.86 9.57 -12.07
C GLN A 258 12.13 10.70 -12.84
N ILE A 259 12.30 11.97 -12.43
CA ILE A 259 11.84 13.14 -13.19
C ILE A 259 12.64 13.27 -14.51
N LEU A 260 13.94 13.03 -14.49
CA LEU A 260 14.81 13.15 -15.67
C LEU A 260 14.62 12.02 -16.69
N THR A 261 14.20 10.82 -16.26
CA THR A 261 13.97 9.68 -17.17
C THR A 261 12.60 9.73 -17.85
N LEU A 262 11.58 10.37 -17.26
CA LEU A 262 10.21 10.49 -17.80
C LEU A 262 10.07 11.55 -18.91
N ASN A 263 11.06 11.61 -19.81
CA ASN A 263 11.18 12.61 -20.87
C ASN A 263 10.09 12.56 -21.97
N ALA A 264 9.26 11.51 -21.99
CA ALA A 264 8.15 11.34 -22.93
C ALA A 264 6.76 11.66 -22.34
N ALA A 265 6.66 11.96 -21.03
CA ALA A 265 5.38 12.17 -20.36
C ALA A 265 4.67 13.45 -20.84
N ARG A 266 3.35 13.38 -21.05
CA ARG A 266 2.52 14.50 -21.55
C ARG A 266 2.52 15.69 -20.60
N SER A 267 2.52 15.43 -19.30
CA SER A 267 2.88 16.38 -18.26
C SER A 267 3.34 15.65 -17.02
N LEU A 268 4.20 16.29 -16.22
CA LEU A 268 4.81 15.70 -15.04
C LEU A 268 4.62 16.63 -13.85
N SER A 269 3.94 16.13 -12.81
CA SER A 269 3.77 16.79 -11.52
C SER A 269 4.57 16.03 -10.46
N ALA A 270 5.21 16.75 -9.55
CA ALA A 270 5.93 16.15 -8.42
C ALA A 270 5.55 16.83 -7.11
N ARG A 271 5.31 16.04 -6.06
CA ARG A 271 4.97 16.53 -4.71
C ARG A 271 5.84 15.86 -3.66
N VAL A 272 6.64 16.69 -2.98
CA VAL A 272 7.35 16.32 -1.76
C VAL A 272 6.48 16.65 -0.56
N PHE A 273 6.31 15.72 0.36
CA PHE A 273 5.56 15.87 1.61
C PHE A 273 6.48 16.09 2.81
N THR A 274 6.10 17.00 3.71
CA THR A 274 6.96 17.54 4.76
C THR A 274 6.56 17.11 6.18
N GLU A 275 7.42 17.36 7.17
CA GLU A 275 7.16 16.95 8.55
C GLU A 275 5.93 17.63 9.16
N ALA A 276 5.73 18.91 8.84
CA ALA A 276 4.57 19.72 9.24
C ALA A 276 3.22 19.19 8.69
N GLU A 277 3.26 18.28 7.72
CA GLU A 277 2.08 17.63 7.13
C GLU A 277 1.87 16.20 7.66
N HIS A 278 2.80 15.70 8.48
CA HIS A 278 2.91 14.31 8.95
C HIS A 278 3.02 13.23 7.86
N ALA A 279 3.09 13.63 6.57
CA ALA A 279 3.22 12.77 5.39
C ALA A 279 4.68 12.54 4.94
N HIS A 280 5.68 12.90 5.75
CA HIS A 280 7.11 12.91 5.36
C HIS A 280 7.78 11.54 5.17
N ASN A 281 7.14 10.45 5.59
CA ASN A 281 7.70 9.10 5.53
C ASN A 281 7.40 8.41 4.20
N HIS A 282 8.03 7.25 3.99
CA HIS A 282 7.69 6.33 2.91
C HIS A 282 6.18 6.07 2.83
N CYS A 283 5.65 6.04 1.60
CA CYS A 283 4.20 5.92 1.31
C CYS A 283 3.30 6.93 2.05
N GLN A 284 3.83 8.08 2.48
CA GLN A 284 3.14 9.09 3.28
C GLN A 284 2.53 8.53 4.60
N ILE A 285 3.13 7.48 5.17
CA ILE A 285 2.68 6.90 6.45
C ILE A 285 2.75 7.96 7.55
N GLY A 286 1.61 8.16 8.21
CA GLY A 286 1.38 9.25 9.16
C GLY A 286 0.37 10.29 8.66
N ASN A 287 0.05 10.33 7.37
CA ASN A 287 -1.09 11.07 6.83
C ASN A 287 -1.48 10.57 5.41
N GLN A 288 -1.96 9.32 5.31
CA GLN A 288 -2.41 8.77 4.02
C GLN A 288 -3.62 9.53 3.43
N GLY A 289 -4.48 10.13 4.26
CA GLY A 289 -5.62 10.93 3.82
C GLY A 289 -5.21 12.13 2.95
N LEU A 290 -4.15 12.86 3.34
CA LEU A 290 -3.59 13.95 2.54
C LEU A 290 -2.99 13.46 1.21
N ALA A 291 -2.37 12.28 1.20
CA ALA A 291 -1.82 11.69 -0.02
C ALA A 291 -2.94 11.35 -1.03
N LEU A 292 -4.06 10.79 -0.55
CA LEU A 292 -5.24 10.52 -1.37
C LEU A 292 -5.89 11.81 -1.89
N GLN A 293 -5.97 12.86 -1.08
CA GLN A 293 -6.46 14.18 -1.53
C GLN A 293 -5.60 14.71 -2.69
N VAL A 294 -4.27 14.71 -2.55
CA VAL A 294 -3.35 15.20 -3.60
C VAL A 294 -3.49 14.39 -4.90
N ILE A 295 -3.77 13.08 -4.81
CA ILE A 295 -4.05 12.25 -5.99
C ILE A 295 -5.36 12.67 -6.65
N LEU A 296 -6.42 12.92 -5.88
CA LEU A 296 -7.74 13.30 -6.39
C LEU A 296 -7.74 14.72 -6.99
N ASP A 297 -7.18 15.70 -6.28
CA ASP A 297 -7.00 17.08 -6.77
C ASP A 297 -6.27 17.10 -8.13
N TRP A 298 -5.22 16.28 -8.26
CA TRP A 298 -4.47 16.13 -9.50
C TRP A 298 -5.25 15.39 -10.59
N LEU A 299 -5.98 14.32 -10.25
CA LEU A 299 -6.85 13.61 -11.20
C LEU A 299 -7.95 14.53 -11.75
N ASP A 300 -8.48 15.46 -10.95
CA ASP A 300 -9.42 16.47 -11.42
C ASP A 300 -8.76 17.53 -12.32
N GLN A 301 -7.55 17.98 -11.97
CA GLN A 301 -6.73 18.85 -12.82
C GLN A 301 -6.31 18.18 -14.15
N VAL A 302 -6.18 16.85 -14.19
CA VAL A 302 -5.88 16.06 -15.40
C VAL A 302 -7.16 15.82 -16.21
N GLY A 303 -8.21 15.30 -15.59
CA GLY A 303 -9.48 14.96 -16.24
C GLY A 303 -10.12 16.19 -16.90
N GLY A 304 -10.10 17.34 -16.23
CA GLY A 304 -10.56 18.62 -16.79
C GLY A 304 -9.83 19.02 -18.07
N ARG A 305 -8.57 18.65 -18.26
CA ARG A 305 -7.82 18.90 -19.51
C ARG A 305 -8.25 18.01 -20.68
N THR A 306 -8.92 16.89 -20.41
CA THR A 306 -9.48 16.00 -21.45
C THR A 306 -10.93 16.28 -21.82
N ALA A 307 -11.60 17.19 -21.09
CA ALA A 307 -13.03 17.48 -21.28
C ALA A 307 -13.35 18.41 -22.47
N HIS A 308 -12.33 18.95 -23.17
CA HIS A 308 -12.51 19.75 -24.37
C HIS A 308 -12.11 18.96 -25.63
N PRO A 309 -13.07 18.56 -26.48
CA PRO A 309 -12.83 18.46 -27.92
C PRO A 309 -12.42 19.84 -28.44
N ALA A 310 -11.49 19.89 -29.38
CA ALA A 310 -11.22 21.12 -30.12
C ALA A 310 -12.35 21.34 -31.14
N GLU A 311 -13.06 22.45 -31.02
CA GLU A 311 -13.83 23.01 -32.14
C GLU A 311 -12.85 23.76 -33.06
N GLY A 312 -12.73 23.32 -34.31
CA GLY A 312 -11.78 23.84 -35.30
C GLY A 312 -11.79 23.03 -36.59
#